data_AF-A0A538TNM5-F1
#
_entry.id   AF-A0A538TNM5-F1
#
_cell.length_a   1.000
_cell.length_b   1.000
_cell.length_c   1.000
_cell.angle_alpha   90.00
_cell.angle_beta   90.00
_cell.angle_gamma   90.00
#
_symmetry.space_group_name_H-M   'P 1'
#
loop_
_entity.id
_entity.type
_entity.pdbx_description
1 polymer ?
#
loop_
_entity_poly.entity_id
_entity_poly.type
_entity_poly.pdbx_seq_one_letter_code
_entity_poly.pdbx_strand_id
1 'polypeptide(L)'
;MNVEQTVLPKRFHDAVLHWQRHNFPDYGLLPDNWEKYFPNDPDFCLCAKMEVGMGDTIEIGDRAGQARMTRPSEMGEEPARHLLAIIRAQASTEFGSIQQHEGTLARAQDDEDRFWVLRVMAEELRHGYQMFHLLVSQDWSGVSGQKAEEMVEEILSMRTGSHVLDAFNLEYDSFVDNVVFAAVIDRVGKYQLAMQRVCAYKPFAQSMPPMLREEAFHLAAGVIPLRRWVQRAAQGNELVTMAAIGRSFNKWMPRGLEMFGHEKGGESNIRFGFKNMKNAEAQSLYYEECRKMVADLNQRYLRARLPKLSPEEAERIAARLLDDRGRHDGVSYEDLIELPDARFFRRKGEPAFTMVGTRGEGFASVDDYVRHLKAHLPEPYLHSRDMKGYVETLRDVAAGRVTVDQAMKKMPALKRVGGVCPCSNSVRWVVEEEAPATHKGASEPRPRSNQSPPKTI
;
A
#
# COMPACT_ATOMS: atom_id res chain seq x y z
N MET A 1 -23.43 4.94 -13.80
CA MET A 1 -22.04 5.23 -14.20
C MET A 1 -21.51 3.98 -14.89
N ASN A 2 -21.01 4.12 -16.10
CA ASN A 2 -20.57 2.98 -16.91
C ASN A 2 -19.10 2.72 -16.62
N VAL A 3 -18.76 1.51 -16.18
CA VAL A 3 -17.38 1.09 -15.93
C VAL A 3 -17.02 0.05 -16.99
N GLU A 4 -15.97 0.33 -17.75
CA GLU A 4 -15.37 -0.66 -18.65
C GLU A 4 -14.49 -1.61 -17.85
N GLN A 5 -14.62 -2.91 -18.10
CA GLN A 5 -13.83 -3.95 -17.46
C GLN A 5 -12.96 -4.65 -18.50
N THR A 6 -11.66 -4.66 -18.25
CA THR A 6 -10.68 -5.20 -19.21
C THR A 6 -9.70 -6.14 -18.52
N VAL A 7 -9.51 -7.31 -19.13
CA VAL A 7 -8.45 -8.26 -18.74
C VAL A 7 -7.18 -7.89 -19.50
N LEU A 8 -6.04 -7.87 -18.81
CA LEU A 8 -4.73 -7.71 -19.41
C LEU A 8 -4.48 -8.78 -20.49
N PRO A 9 -3.64 -8.50 -21.50
CA PRO A 9 -3.18 -9.53 -22.43
C PRO A 9 -2.66 -10.76 -21.68
N LYS A 10 -2.99 -11.96 -22.17
CA LYS A 10 -2.81 -13.25 -21.50
C LYS A 10 -1.49 -13.36 -20.72
N ARG A 11 -0.37 -13.03 -21.36
CA ARG A 11 0.96 -13.08 -20.73
C ARG A 11 1.05 -12.29 -19.41
N PHE A 12 0.52 -11.07 -19.36
CA PHE A 12 0.56 -10.22 -18.17
C PHE A 12 -0.45 -10.67 -17.12
N HIS A 13 -1.61 -11.16 -17.56
CA HIS A 13 -2.58 -11.76 -16.64
C HIS A 13 -1.99 -13.01 -15.95
N ASP A 14 -1.38 -13.91 -16.72
CA ASP A 14 -0.71 -15.11 -16.20
C ASP A 14 0.44 -14.76 -15.24
N ALA A 15 1.17 -13.68 -15.52
CA ALA A 15 2.21 -13.15 -14.63
C ALA A 15 1.65 -12.71 -13.28
N VAL A 16 0.54 -11.96 -13.27
CA VAL A 16 -0.13 -11.56 -12.02
C VAL A 16 -0.67 -12.79 -11.28
N LEU A 17 -1.31 -13.74 -11.97
CA LEU A 17 -1.78 -14.96 -11.32
C LEU A 17 -0.64 -15.81 -10.75
N HIS A 18 0.50 -15.87 -11.43
CA HIS A 18 1.70 -16.53 -10.91
C HIS A 18 2.18 -15.83 -9.64
N TRP A 19 2.30 -14.51 -9.66
CA TRP A 19 2.69 -13.74 -8.48
C TRP A 19 1.72 -13.93 -7.31
N GLN A 20 0.41 -13.87 -7.58
CA GLN A 20 -0.66 -14.05 -6.60
C GLN A 20 -0.56 -15.40 -5.89
N ARG A 21 -0.35 -16.51 -6.62
CA ARG A 21 -0.23 -17.84 -6.00
C ARG A 21 0.91 -17.96 -4.99
N HIS A 22 1.96 -17.14 -5.12
CA HIS A 22 3.13 -17.18 -4.24
C HIS A 22 3.07 -16.18 -3.09
N ASN A 23 2.45 -15.02 -3.29
CA ASN A 23 2.43 -13.92 -2.31
C ASN A 23 1.07 -13.76 -1.64
N PHE A 24 0.04 -14.42 -2.17
CA PHE A 24 -1.32 -14.42 -1.63
C PHE A 24 -1.93 -15.83 -1.76
N PRO A 25 -1.39 -16.83 -1.04
CA PRO A 25 -1.82 -18.23 -1.16
C PRO A 25 -3.28 -18.44 -0.70
N ASP A 26 -3.76 -17.64 0.25
CA ASP A 26 -5.10 -17.73 0.82
C ASP A 26 -6.21 -17.12 -0.06
N TYR A 27 -5.88 -16.60 -1.24
CA TYR A 27 -6.85 -15.98 -2.16
C TYR A 27 -8.05 -16.90 -2.46
N GLY A 28 -7.82 -18.22 -2.55
CA GLY A 28 -8.88 -19.20 -2.82
C GLY A 28 -9.95 -19.29 -1.73
N LEU A 29 -9.66 -18.88 -0.49
CA LEU A 29 -10.65 -18.88 0.59
C LEU A 29 -11.74 -17.84 0.36
N LEU A 30 -11.41 -16.74 -0.32
CA LEU A 30 -12.31 -15.61 -0.52
C LEU A 30 -13.55 -15.96 -1.37
N PRO A 31 -13.43 -16.51 -2.60
CA PRO A 31 -14.61 -16.91 -3.38
C PRO A 31 -15.43 -18.00 -2.68
N ASP A 32 -14.78 -18.97 -2.02
CA ASP A 32 -15.46 -20.06 -1.30
C ASP A 32 -16.35 -19.56 -0.14
N ASN A 33 -16.11 -18.34 0.34
CA ASN A 33 -16.81 -17.75 1.49
C ASN A 33 -17.44 -16.38 1.17
N TRP A 34 -17.49 -15.96 -0.09
CA TRP A 34 -17.93 -14.62 -0.46
C TRP A 34 -19.36 -14.34 0.01
N GLU A 35 -20.30 -15.24 -0.25
CA GLU A 35 -21.70 -15.12 0.16
C GLU A 35 -21.87 -15.02 1.69
N LYS A 36 -20.98 -15.66 2.47
CA LYS A 36 -21.03 -15.64 3.93
C LYS A 36 -20.65 -14.27 4.51
N TYR A 37 -19.57 -13.67 4.01
CA TYR A 37 -19.01 -12.44 4.59
C TYR A 37 -19.42 -11.17 3.83
N PHE A 38 -19.79 -11.28 2.56
CA PHE A 38 -20.13 -10.16 1.68
C PHE A 38 -21.42 -10.44 0.85
N PRO A 39 -22.54 -10.85 1.48
CA PRO A 39 -23.76 -11.28 0.77
C PRO A 39 -24.42 -10.20 -0.09
N ASN A 40 -24.10 -8.93 0.15
CA ASN A 40 -24.68 -7.78 -0.55
C ASN A 40 -23.74 -7.18 -1.60
N ASP A 41 -22.53 -7.71 -1.74
CA ASP A 41 -21.53 -7.26 -2.70
C ASP A 41 -21.52 -8.16 -3.94
N PRO A 42 -21.30 -7.60 -5.14
CA PRO A 42 -21.12 -8.41 -6.34
C PRO A 42 -19.85 -9.27 -6.23
N ASP A 43 -19.83 -10.40 -6.93
CA ASP A 43 -18.66 -11.26 -6.98
C ASP A 43 -17.40 -10.49 -7.40
N PHE A 44 -16.29 -10.82 -6.73
CA PHE A 44 -15.01 -10.22 -7.03
C PHE A 44 -14.52 -10.61 -8.43
N CYS A 45 -13.93 -9.64 -9.15
CA CYS A 45 -13.35 -9.85 -10.46
C CYS A 45 -11.95 -9.22 -10.55
N LEU A 46 -10.96 -10.02 -10.94
CA LEU A 46 -9.61 -9.55 -11.24
C LEU A 46 -9.57 -8.94 -12.65
N CYS A 47 -9.92 -7.66 -12.75
CA CYS A 47 -9.91 -6.90 -13.99
C CYS A 47 -9.51 -5.43 -13.76
N ALA A 48 -9.03 -4.78 -14.82
CA ALA A 48 -8.87 -3.33 -14.83
C ALA A 48 -10.24 -2.68 -15.01
N LYS A 49 -10.58 -1.70 -14.17
CA LYS A 49 -11.85 -0.97 -14.20
C LYS A 49 -11.59 0.48 -14.60
N MET A 50 -12.25 0.94 -15.66
CA MET A 50 -12.08 2.31 -16.16
C MET A 50 -13.43 3.03 -16.19
N GLU A 51 -13.53 4.20 -15.57
CA GLU A 51 -14.75 5.01 -15.60
C GLU A 51 -14.97 5.60 -17.00
N VAL A 52 -16.16 5.35 -17.58
CA VAL A 52 -16.55 5.83 -18.90
C VAL A 52 -17.39 7.09 -18.76
N GLY A 53 -17.20 8.04 -19.68
CA GLY A 53 -17.97 9.29 -19.70
C GLY A 53 -17.48 10.37 -18.75
N MET A 54 -16.23 10.27 -18.27
CA MET A 54 -15.55 11.41 -17.65
C MET A 54 -15.34 12.54 -18.67
N GLY A 55 -15.35 13.78 -18.19
CA GLY A 55 -15.15 14.97 -19.03
C GLY A 55 -13.81 14.95 -19.77
N ASP A 56 -13.80 15.45 -21.00
CA ASP A 56 -12.64 15.43 -21.89
C ASP A 56 -11.74 16.66 -21.78
N THR A 57 -12.04 17.59 -20.88
CA THR A 57 -11.26 18.83 -20.69
C THR A 57 -10.35 18.71 -19.46
N ILE A 58 -9.12 19.23 -19.58
CA ILE A 58 -8.19 19.37 -18.46
C ILE A 58 -8.70 20.46 -17.52
N GLU A 59 -8.87 20.11 -16.25
CA GLU A 59 -9.49 20.97 -15.24
C GLU A 59 -8.50 21.92 -14.56
N ILE A 60 -7.21 21.55 -14.50
CA ILE A 60 -6.20 22.25 -13.70
C ILE A 60 -4.80 22.17 -14.32
N GLY A 61 -3.94 23.13 -13.97
CA GLY A 61 -2.56 23.21 -14.41
C GLY A 61 -2.37 24.10 -15.65
N ASP A 62 -1.15 24.11 -16.19
CA ASP A 62 -0.73 24.97 -17.31
C ASP A 62 -1.54 24.73 -18.58
N ARG A 63 -2.12 23.53 -18.72
CA ARG A 63 -2.93 23.11 -19.88
C ARG A 63 -4.43 23.12 -19.60
N ALA A 64 -4.90 23.76 -18.53
CA ALA A 64 -6.32 23.87 -18.23
C ALA A 64 -7.11 24.43 -19.42
N GLY A 65 -8.29 23.84 -19.68
CA GLY A 65 -9.14 24.18 -20.83
C GLY A 65 -8.80 23.44 -22.13
N GLN A 66 -7.66 22.75 -22.21
CA GLN A 66 -7.32 21.89 -23.37
C GLN A 66 -7.97 20.50 -23.23
N ALA A 67 -7.99 19.73 -24.33
CA ALA A 67 -8.43 18.34 -24.29
C ALA A 67 -7.47 17.46 -23.44
N ARG A 68 -8.02 16.51 -22.69
CA ARG A 68 -7.24 15.53 -21.93
C ARG A 68 -6.44 14.65 -22.89
N MET A 69 -5.21 14.38 -22.50
CA MET A 69 -4.28 13.58 -23.28
C MET A 69 -4.63 12.11 -23.17
N THR A 70 -4.48 11.38 -24.27
CA THR A 70 -4.81 9.95 -24.35
C THR A 70 -3.58 9.08 -24.52
N ARG A 71 -2.48 9.66 -25.03
CA ARG A 71 -1.21 8.94 -25.28
C ARG A 71 -0.06 9.55 -24.48
N PRO A 72 0.91 8.75 -24.02
CA PRO A 72 2.09 9.24 -23.32
C PRO A 72 2.86 10.33 -24.06
N SER A 73 2.97 10.22 -25.39
CA SER A 73 3.69 11.15 -26.25
C SER A 73 3.09 12.57 -26.30
N GLU A 74 1.85 12.77 -25.87
CA GLU A 74 1.16 14.07 -25.89
C GLU A 74 1.52 14.95 -24.67
N MET A 75 2.08 14.36 -23.61
CA MET A 75 2.38 15.05 -22.35
C MET A 75 3.65 15.91 -22.39
N GLY A 76 4.58 15.59 -23.29
CA GLY A 76 5.96 16.08 -23.20
C GLY A 76 6.80 15.24 -22.23
N GLU A 77 8.12 15.32 -22.37
CA GLU A 77 9.07 14.39 -21.74
C GLU A 77 9.03 14.42 -20.21
N GLU A 78 9.14 15.60 -19.60
CA GLU A 78 9.16 15.75 -18.13
C GLU A 78 7.84 15.31 -17.48
N PRO A 79 6.65 15.79 -17.90
CA PRO A 79 5.39 15.33 -17.33
C PRO A 79 5.15 13.83 -17.54
N ALA A 80 5.49 13.28 -18.71
CA ALA A 80 5.34 11.86 -18.97
C ALA A 80 6.20 11.00 -18.03
N ARG A 81 7.46 11.41 -17.78
CA ARG A 81 8.35 10.71 -16.84
C ARG A 81 7.79 10.75 -15.41
N HIS A 82 7.27 11.90 -14.97
CA HIS A 82 6.64 12.03 -13.66
C HIS A 82 5.40 11.15 -13.53
N LEU A 83 4.52 11.14 -14.53
CA LEU A 83 3.32 10.31 -14.47
C LEU A 83 3.64 8.82 -14.49
N LEU A 84 4.63 8.40 -15.30
CA LEU A 84 5.08 7.01 -15.30
C LEU A 84 5.64 6.60 -13.93
N ALA A 85 6.40 7.47 -13.27
CA ALA A 85 6.88 7.22 -11.91
C ALA A 85 5.72 7.09 -10.91
N ILE A 86 4.66 7.89 -11.04
CA ILE A 86 3.45 7.79 -10.21
C ILE A 86 2.72 6.46 -10.45
N ILE A 87 2.50 6.06 -11.71
CA ILE A 87 1.83 4.79 -12.06
C ILE A 87 2.62 3.60 -11.49
N ARG A 88 3.95 3.61 -11.63
CA ARG A 88 4.82 2.55 -11.09
C ARG A 88 4.85 2.55 -9.56
N ALA A 89 4.84 3.71 -8.93
CA ALA A 89 4.75 3.83 -7.48
C ALA A 89 3.43 3.23 -6.99
N GLN A 90 2.30 3.61 -7.60
CA GLN A 90 0.99 3.06 -7.26
C GLN A 90 0.97 1.54 -7.46
N ALA A 91 1.40 1.02 -8.61
CA ALA A 91 1.47 -0.43 -8.82
C ALA A 91 2.30 -1.13 -7.73
N SER A 92 3.46 -0.57 -7.38
CA SER A 92 4.32 -1.10 -6.33
C SER A 92 3.66 -1.09 -4.95
N THR A 93 2.80 -0.11 -4.62
CA THR A 93 2.13 -0.08 -3.31
C THR A 93 1.11 -1.19 -3.19
N GLU A 94 0.34 -1.47 -4.26
CA GLU A 94 -0.76 -2.43 -4.15
C GLU A 94 -0.23 -3.87 -4.03
N PHE A 95 0.87 -4.19 -4.71
CA PHE A 95 1.55 -5.48 -4.50
C PHE A 95 2.28 -5.55 -3.16
N GLY A 96 2.82 -4.42 -2.69
CA GLY A 96 3.51 -4.34 -1.40
C GLY A 96 2.57 -4.52 -0.20
N SER A 97 1.36 -3.95 -0.25
CA SER A 97 0.38 -4.09 0.83
C SER A 97 -0.03 -5.54 1.01
N ILE A 98 -0.25 -6.29 -0.08
CA ILE A 98 -0.58 -7.72 -0.03
C ILE A 98 0.51 -8.50 0.71
N GLN A 99 1.78 -8.27 0.40
CA GLN A 99 2.90 -8.95 1.08
C GLN A 99 2.93 -8.64 2.59
N GLN A 100 2.63 -7.40 2.98
CA GLN A 100 2.59 -7.00 4.39
C GLN A 100 1.39 -7.60 5.13
N HIS A 101 0.20 -7.57 4.51
CA HIS A 101 -1.02 -8.14 5.07
C HIS A 101 -0.90 -9.65 5.27
N GLU A 102 -0.40 -10.37 4.26
CA GLU A 102 -0.23 -11.82 4.31
C GLU A 102 0.56 -12.27 5.54
N GLY A 103 1.69 -11.61 5.84
CA GLY A 103 2.63 -12.04 6.88
C GLY A 103 2.07 -12.09 8.30
N THR A 104 0.88 -11.51 8.50
CA THR A 104 0.18 -11.48 9.79
C THR A 104 -1.30 -11.89 9.71
N LEU A 105 -1.79 -12.29 8.53
CA LEU A 105 -3.19 -12.64 8.29
C LEU A 105 -3.67 -13.78 9.20
N ALA A 106 -2.85 -14.82 9.35
CA ALA A 106 -3.15 -15.98 10.21
C ALA A 106 -3.24 -15.64 11.71
N ARG A 107 -2.86 -14.41 12.12
CA ARG A 107 -2.92 -13.93 13.51
C ARG A 107 -4.23 -13.18 13.82
N ALA A 108 -5.17 -13.13 12.88
CA ALA A 108 -6.51 -12.59 13.10
C ALA A 108 -7.19 -13.27 14.29
N GLN A 109 -7.85 -12.49 15.14
CA GLN A 109 -8.58 -13.00 16.31
C GLN A 109 -10.04 -13.32 16.01
N ASP A 110 -10.54 -12.80 14.89
CA ASP A 110 -11.92 -12.97 14.42
C ASP A 110 -11.88 -13.33 12.93
N ASP A 111 -12.65 -14.33 12.52
CA ASP A 111 -12.74 -14.71 11.12
C ASP A 111 -13.33 -13.57 10.28
N GLU A 112 -14.26 -12.78 10.83
CA GLU A 112 -14.81 -11.63 10.12
C GLU A 112 -13.68 -10.65 9.75
N ASP A 113 -12.83 -10.28 10.71
CA ASP A 113 -11.69 -9.39 10.47
C ASP A 113 -10.72 -10.00 9.46
N ARG A 114 -10.46 -11.33 9.53
CA ARG A 114 -9.59 -12.03 8.58
C ARG A 114 -10.14 -11.93 7.15
N PHE A 115 -11.43 -12.19 6.96
CA PHE A 115 -12.05 -12.13 5.63
C PHE A 115 -12.14 -10.72 5.07
N TRP A 116 -12.27 -9.71 5.93
CA TRP A 116 -12.19 -8.32 5.49
C TRP A 116 -10.79 -7.97 4.99
N VAL A 117 -9.73 -8.39 5.70
CA VAL A 117 -8.35 -8.23 5.21
C VAL A 117 -8.11 -9.01 3.91
N LEU A 118 -8.63 -10.23 3.78
CA LEU A 118 -8.57 -11.00 2.52
C LEU A 118 -9.21 -10.24 1.35
N ARG A 119 -10.35 -9.58 1.58
CA ARG A 119 -10.99 -8.74 0.55
C ARG A 119 -10.14 -7.53 0.20
N VAL A 120 -9.58 -6.82 1.20
CA VAL A 120 -8.62 -5.72 0.95
C VAL A 120 -7.47 -6.21 0.07
N MET A 121 -6.82 -7.33 0.42
CA MET A 121 -5.73 -7.89 -0.39
C MET A 121 -6.15 -8.23 -1.83
N ALA A 122 -7.38 -8.70 -2.04
CA ALA A 122 -7.89 -8.98 -3.38
C ALA A 122 -8.16 -7.69 -4.18
N GLU A 123 -8.76 -6.69 -3.54
CA GLU A 123 -9.00 -5.37 -4.14
C GLU A 123 -7.65 -4.67 -4.46
N GLU A 124 -6.63 -4.78 -3.60
CA GLU A 124 -5.27 -4.30 -3.90
C GLU A 124 -4.61 -5.06 -5.06
N LEU A 125 -4.82 -6.38 -5.18
CA LEU A 125 -4.35 -7.13 -6.34
C LEU A 125 -4.96 -6.59 -7.64
N ARG A 126 -6.25 -6.22 -7.58
CA ARG A 126 -6.97 -5.61 -8.69
C ARG A 126 -6.48 -4.19 -8.98
N HIS A 127 -6.16 -3.41 -7.95
CA HIS A 127 -5.56 -2.08 -8.09
C HIS A 127 -4.22 -2.16 -8.83
N GLY A 128 -3.34 -3.09 -8.43
CA GLY A 128 -2.06 -3.34 -9.11
C GLY A 128 -2.26 -3.80 -10.56
N TYR A 129 -3.23 -4.70 -10.78
CA TYR A 129 -3.65 -5.16 -12.11
C TYR A 129 -4.09 -4.00 -13.01
N GLN A 130 -4.82 -3.04 -12.45
CA GLN A 130 -5.28 -1.85 -13.16
C GLN A 130 -4.14 -0.89 -13.48
N MET A 131 -3.15 -0.73 -12.59
CA MET A 131 -1.95 0.05 -12.93
C MET A 131 -1.13 -0.62 -14.04
N PHE A 132 -1.05 -1.96 -14.04
CA PHE A 132 -0.47 -2.69 -15.17
C PHE A 132 -1.24 -2.48 -16.46
N HIS A 133 -2.56 -2.36 -16.42
CA HIS A 133 -3.35 -2.01 -17.62
C HIS A 133 -2.90 -0.69 -18.22
N LEU A 134 -2.60 0.33 -17.39
CA LEU A 134 -2.06 1.61 -17.87
C LEU A 134 -0.65 1.49 -18.45
N LEU A 135 0.18 0.57 -17.92
CA LEU A 135 1.54 0.33 -18.43
C LEU A 135 1.56 -0.46 -19.75
N VAL A 136 0.61 -1.38 -19.96
CA VAL A 136 0.63 -2.29 -21.12
C VAL A 136 -0.29 -1.88 -22.25
N SER A 137 -1.27 -1.00 -21.99
CA SER A 137 -2.22 -0.53 -23.01
C SER A 137 -1.66 0.60 -23.89
N GLN A 138 -0.53 1.20 -23.51
CA GLN A 138 0.08 2.36 -24.18
C GLN A 138 1.59 2.20 -24.25
N ASP A 139 2.21 2.83 -25.26
CA ASP A 139 3.67 2.78 -25.42
C ASP A 139 4.37 3.85 -24.55
N TRP A 140 5.05 3.38 -23.51
CA TRP A 140 5.86 4.19 -22.60
C TRP A 140 7.35 4.13 -22.93
N SER A 141 7.74 3.37 -23.97
CA SER A 141 9.17 3.12 -24.28
C SER A 141 9.92 4.40 -24.66
N GLY A 142 9.25 5.36 -25.31
CA GLY A 142 9.79 6.70 -25.56
C GLY A 142 10.04 7.56 -24.30
N VAL A 143 9.45 7.19 -23.15
CA VAL A 143 9.58 7.90 -21.86
C VAL A 143 10.65 7.26 -20.97
N SER A 144 10.66 5.92 -20.88
CA SER A 144 11.52 5.16 -19.97
C SER A 144 12.71 4.47 -20.63
N GLY A 145 12.68 4.27 -21.94
CA GLY A 145 13.57 3.33 -22.63
C GLY A 145 13.33 1.85 -22.29
N GLN A 146 12.28 1.54 -21.51
CA GLN A 146 11.92 0.18 -21.10
C GLN A 146 10.64 -0.28 -21.81
N LYS A 147 10.57 -1.58 -22.11
CA LYS A 147 9.32 -2.20 -22.58
C LYS A 147 8.36 -2.45 -21.41
N ALA A 148 7.08 -2.62 -21.70
CA ALA A 148 6.07 -2.86 -20.68
C ALA A 148 6.34 -4.13 -19.85
N GLU A 149 6.87 -5.18 -20.50
CA GLU A 149 7.29 -6.44 -19.91
C GLU A 149 8.36 -6.25 -18.83
N GLU A 150 9.36 -5.41 -19.11
CA GLU A 150 10.44 -5.11 -18.17
C GLU A 150 9.91 -4.35 -16.95
N MET A 151 8.98 -3.41 -17.16
CA MET A 151 8.37 -2.66 -16.07
C MET A 151 7.49 -3.53 -15.18
N VAL A 152 6.69 -4.41 -15.78
CA VAL A 152 5.83 -5.36 -15.04
C VAL A 152 6.67 -6.36 -14.27
N GLU A 153 7.70 -6.95 -14.90
CA GLU A 153 8.62 -7.88 -14.23
C GLU A 153 9.35 -7.21 -13.07
N GLU A 154 9.85 -5.98 -13.27
CA GLU A 154 10.52 -5.22 -12.21
C GLU A 154 9.60 -5.05 -10.99
N ILE A 155 8.34 -4.65 -11.19
CA ILE A 155 7.38 -4.45 -10.10
C ILE A 155 7.02 -5.78 -9.43
N LEU A 156 6.71 -6.83 -10.19
CA LEU A 156 6.39 -8.16 -9.62
C LEU A 156 7.57 -8.81 -8.91
N SER A 157 8.80 -8.41 -9.23
CA SER A 157 10.02 -8.91 -8.55
C SER A 157 10.30 -8.22 -7.21
N MET A 158 9.61 -7.12 -6.90
CA MET A 158 9.78 -6.40 -5.64
C MET A 158 9.32 -7.25 -4.45
N ARG A 159 10.02 -7.05 -3.33
CA ARG A 159 9.72 -7.66 -2.04
C ARG A 159 9.72 -6.56 -0.98
N THR A 160 9.16 -6.82 0.19
CA THR A 160 9.32 -5.97 1.37
C THR A 160 10.80 -5.64 1.58
N GLY A 161 11.12 -4.34 1.55
CA GLY A 161 12.49 -3.79 1.54
C GLY A 161 12.93 -3.19 0.20
N SER A 162 12.20 -3.45 -0.90
CA SER A 162 12.51 -2.94 -2.24
C SER A 162 11.34 -2.25 -2.96
N HIS A 163 10.19 -2.05 -2.32
CA HIS A 163 9.09 -1.28 -2.89
C HIS A 163 9.43 0.21 -2.98
N VAL A 164 8.73 0.91 -3.88
CA VAL A 164 8.99 2.32 -4.19
C VAL A 164 8.81 3.24 -2.97
N LEU A 165 7.81 2.96 -2.13
CA LEU A 165 7.51 3.77 -0.95
C LEU A 165 7.87 3.02 0.34
N ASP A 166 8.57 3.71 1.24
CA ASP A 166 9.12 3.14 2.47
C ASP A 166 8.08 2.49 3.38
N ALA A 167 6.84 3.02 3.40
CA ALA A 167 5.76 2.47 4.21
C ALA A 167 5.47 0.99 3.86
N PHE A 168 5.66 0.62 2.60
CA PHE A 168 5.46 -0.74 2.08
C PHE A 168 6.69 -1.64 2.23
N ASN A 169 7.74 -1.12 2.86
CA ASN A 169 8.96 -1.84 3.19
C ASN A 169 9.08 -2.15 4.69
N LEU A 170 8.02 -1.87 5.46
CA LEU A 170 7.96 -2.16 6.89
C LEU A 170 7.11 -3.40 7.15
N GLU A 171 7.67 -4.35 7.89
CA GLU A 171 6.91 -5.53 8.32
C GLU A 171 5.75 -5.15 9.25
N TYR A 172 4.66 -5.92 9.17
CA TYR A 172 3.60 -5.88 10.18
C TYR A 172 4.04 -6.73 11.38
N ASP A 173 3.94 -6.16 12.58
CA ASP A 173 4.37 -6.85 13.80
C ASP A 173 3.25 -7.76 14.35
N SER A 174 2.00 -7.44 14.05
CA SER A 174 0.81 -8.11 14.58
C SER A 174 -0.40 -7.91 13.66
N PHE A 175 -1.50 -8.60 13.96
CA PHE A 175 -2.76 -8.36 13.25
C PHE A 175 -3.32 -6.94 13.51
N VAL A 176 -2.95 -6.29 14.62
CA VAL A 176 -3.30 -4.88 14.87
C VAL A 176 -2.76 -3.98 13.77
N ASP A 177 -1.57 -4.27 13.24
CA ASP A 177 -0.99 -3.50 12.13
C ASP A 177 -1.82 -3.63 10.86
N ASN A 178 -2.44 -4.78 10.53
CA ASN A 178 -3.33 -4.88 9.37
C ASN A 178 -4.45 -3.85 9.43
N VAL A 179 -5.13 -3.81 10.57
CA VAL A 179 -6.31 -3.00 10.77
C VAL A 179 -5.95 -1.52 10.90
N VAL A 180 -4.87 -1.20 11.64
CA VAL A 180 -4.40 0.18 11.75
C VAL A 180 -3.85 0.69 10.41
N PHE A 181 -3.16 -0.15 9.64
CA PHE A 181 -2.70 0.20 8.30
C PHE A 181 -3.88 0.54 7.40
N ALA A 182 -4.92 -0.29 7.35
CA ALA A 182 -6.13 0.03 6.58
C ALA A 182 -6.83 1.33 7.07
N ALA A 183 -6.77 1.61 8.38
CA ALA A 183 -7.34 2.84 8.92
C ALA A 183 -6.52 4.11 8.60
N VAL A 184 -5.20 3.96 8.37
CA VAL A 184 -4.20 5.04 8.33
C VAL A 184 -3.54 5.18 6.95
N ILE A 185 -2.99 4.12 6.39
CA ILE A 185 -2.22 4.12 5.14
C ILE A 185 -3.13 4.03 3.92
N ASP A 186 -4.13 3.16 3.90
CA ASP A 186 -5.13 3.11 2.81
C ASP A 186 -5.92 4.43 2.76
N ARG A 187 -6.07 5.09 3.91
CA ARG A 187 -6.60 6.47 3.95
C ARG A 187 -5.73 7.45 3.17
N VAL A 188 -4.41 7.28 3.11
CA VAL A 188 -3.57 8.04 2.19
C VAL A 188 -3.92 7.71 0.73
N GLY A 189 -4.15 6.44 0.41
CA GLY A 189 -4.67 5.97 -0.88
C GLY A 189 -5.91 6.75 -1.32
N LYS A 190 -6.94 6.83 -0.45
CA LYS A 190 -8.13 7.68 -0.68
C LYS A 190 -7.76 9.11 -1.10
N TYR A 191 -6.87 9.78 -0.36
CA TYR A 191 -6.48 11.15 -0.71
C TYR A 191 -5.73 11.21 -2.05
N GLN A 192 -4.78 10.31 -2.30
CA GLN A 192 -4.03 10.28 -3.55
C GLN A 192 -4.96 10.10 -4.75
N LEU A 193 -5.82 9.09 -4.71
CA LEU A 193 -6.77 8.80 -5.78
C LEU A 193 -7.79 9.94 -5.98
N ALA A 194 -8.28 10.54 -4.87
CA ALA A 194 -9.21 11.66 -4.92
C ALA A 194 -8.57 12.92 -5.51
N MET A 195 -7.29 13.17 -5.22
CA MET A 195 -6.56 14.28 -5.82
C MET A 195 -6.25 14.00 -7.30
N GLN A 196 -5.97 12.75 -7.66
CA GLN A 196 -5.49 12.33 -8.98
C GLN A 196 -6.59 12.08 -10.02
N ARG A 197 -7.87 11.96 -9.62
CA ARG A 197 -9.00 11.83 -10.57
C ARG A 197 -9.09 12.96 -11.61
N VAL A 198 -8.48 14.11 -11.31
CA VAL A 198 -8.43 15.29 -12.20
C VAL A 198 -7.32 15.19 -13.26
N CYS A 199 -6.55 14.09 -13.27
CA CYS A 199 -5.36 13.98 -14.08
C CYS A 199 -5.59 14.34 -15.56
N ALA A 200 -4.70 15.17 -16.09
CA ALA A 200 -4.69 15.61 -17.48
C ALA A 200 -4.50 14.45 -18.48
N TYR A 201 -3.94 13.32 -18.02
CA TYR A 201 -3.89 12.07 -18.77
C TYR A 201 -5.14 11.24 -18.51
N LYS A 202 -5.99 11.15 -19.54
CA LYS A 202 -7.33 10.57 -19.47
C LYS A 202 -7.35 9.13 -18.94
N PRO A 203 -6.52 8.19 -19.43
CA PRO A 203 -6.54 6.82 -18.91
C PRO A 203 -6.26 6.74 -17.42
N PHE A 204 -5.25 7.46 -16.91
CA PHE A 204 -4.96 7.46 -15.47
C PHE A 204 -6.12 8.05 -14.67
N ALA A 205 -6.69 9.18 -15.10
CA ALA A 205 -7.85 9.75 -14.43
C ALA A 205 -9.06 8.80 -14.39
N GLN A 206 -9.34 8.08 -15.48
CA GLN A 206 -10.45 7.11 -15.56
C GLN A 206 -10.27 5.90 -14.63
N SER A 207 -9.03 5.58 -14.27
CA SER A 207 -8.73 4.48 -13.36
C SER A 207 -9.02 4.82 -11.88
N MET A 208 -9.04 6.11 -11.51
CA MET A 208 -9.17 6.53 -10.11
C MET A 208 -10.57 6.27 -9.49
N PRO A 209 -11.72 6.59 -10.14
CA PRO A 209 -13.03 6.45 -9.50
C PRO A 209 -13.41 5.01 -9.11
N PRO A 210 -13.14 3.97 -9.92
CA PRO A 210 -13.37 2.59 -9.50
C PRO A 210 -12.55 2.19 -8.26
N MET A 211 -11.26 2.55 -8.20
CA MET A 211 -10.42 2.30 -7.02
C MET A 211 -10.95 3.04 -5.78
N LEU A 212 -11.34 4.32 -5.93
CA LEU A 212 -11.92 5.09 -4.82
C LEU A 212 -13.19 4.46 -4.22
N ARG A 213 -13.98 3.74 -5.02
CA ARG A 213 -15.17 3.03 -4.53
C ARG A 213 -14.79 1.81 -3.69
N GLU A 214 -13.74 1.10 -4.07
CA GLU A 214 -13.21 -0.05 -3.32
C GLU A 214 -12.45 0.42 -2.07
N GLU A 215 -11.69 1.52 -2.15
CA GLU A 215 -11.00 2.14 -1.02
C GLU A 215 -11.93 2.46 0.17
N ALA A 216 -13.21 2.75 -0.11
CA ALA A 216 -14.21 2.96 0.95
C ALA A 216 -14.38 1.71 1.84
N PHE A 217 -14.28 0.51 1.26
CA PHE A 217 -14.27 -0.75 1.99
C PHE A 217 -12.97 -0.91 2.81
N HIS A 218 -11.81 -0.57 2.25
CA HIS A 218 -10.53 -0.62 2.98
C HIS A 218 -10.58 0.22 4.26
N LEU A 219 -11.09 1.45 4.17
CA LEU A 219 -11.26 2.31 5.35
C LEU A 219 -12.24 1.73 6.36
N ALA A 220 -13.31 1.06 5.89
CA ALA A 220 -14.24 0.37 6.77
C ALA A 220 -13.55 -0.81 7.49
N ALA A 221 -12.70 -1.57 6.77
CA ALA A 221 -11.90 -2.67 7.30
C ALA A 221 -10.86 -2.23 8.32
N GLY A 222 -10.41 -0.98 8.28
CA GLY A 222 -9.64 -0.40 9.38
C GLY A 222 -10.51 0.06 10.55
N VAL A 223 -11.55 0.85 10.29
CA VAL A 223 -12.28 1.57 11.35
C VAL A 223 -13.24 0.67 12.14
N ILE A 224 -13.96 -0.23 11.48
CA ILE A 224 -14.99 -1.05 12.13
C ILE A 224 -14.38 -2.03 13.13
N PRO A 225 -13.32 -2.79 12.81
CA PRO A 225 -12.66 -3.62 13.80
C PRO A 225 -12.09 -2.81 14.96
N LEU A 226 -11.45 -1.65 14.72
CA LEU A 226 -10.97 -0.77 15.80
C LEU A 226 -12.09 -0.37 16.76
N ARG A 227 -13.27 0.02 16.25
CA ARG A 227 -14.43 0.34 17.08
C ARG A 227 -14.85 -0.84 17.96
N ARG A 228 -14.89 -2.05 17.40
CA ARG A 228 -15.20 -3.27 18.17
C ARG A 228 -14.13 -3.54 19.23
N TRP A 229 -12.85 -3.42 18.88
CA TRP A 229 -11.74 -3.70 19.78
C TRP A 229 -11.69 -2.73 20.96
N VAL A 230 -11.85 -1.42 20.75
CA VAL A 230 -11.85 -0.46 21.87
C VAL A 230 -13.03 -0.68 22.83
N GLN A 231 -14.18 -1.11 22.32
CA GLN A 231 -15.34 -1.46 23.16
C GLN A 231 -15.10 -2.74 23.97
N ARG A 232 -14.49 -3.77 23.37
CA ARG A 232 -14.11 -5.02 24.08
C ARG A 232 -13.02 -4.75 25.13
N ALA A 233 -12.03 -3.92 24.81
CA ALA A 233 -10.99 -3.50 25.74
C ALA A 233 -11.57 -2.76 26.96
N ALA A 234 -12.54 -1.85 26.75
CA ALA A 234 -13.24 -1.16 27.84
C ALA A 234 -13.99 -2.09 28.80
N GLN A 235 -14.35 -3.29 28.34
CA GLN A 235 -15.07 -4.32 29.10
C GLN A 235 -14.12 -5.33 29.78
N GLY A 236 -12.80 -5.16 29.66
CA GLY A 236 -11.81 -6.06 30.23
C GLY A 236 -11.59 -7.36 29.45
N ASN A 237 -12.07 -7.45 28.20
CA ASN A 237 -11.82 -8.59 27.32
C ASN A 237 -10.74 -8.22 26.28
N GLU A 238 -9.47 -8.35 26.68
CA GLU A 238 -8.35 -7.65 26.03
C GLU A 238 -7.39 -8.54 25.22
N LEU A 239 -7.88 -9.21 24.16
CA LEU A 239 -6.96 -9.75 23.14
C LEU A 239 -6.17 -8.64 22.42
N VAL A 240 -6.76 -7.45 22.31
CA VAL A 240 -6.14 -6.23 21.78
C VAL A 240 -6.41 -5.09 22.75
N THR A 241 -5.35 -4.41 23.22
CA THR A 241 -5.44 -3.33 24.21
C THR A 241 -5.46 -1.94 23.55
N MET A 242 -5.98 -0.93 24.26
CA MET A 242 -5.89 0.48 23.85
C MET A 242 -4.43 0.91 23.60
N ALA A 243 -3.50 0.45 24.45
CA ALA A 243 -2.08 0.73 24.32
C ALA A 243 -1.46 0.09 23.06
N ALA A 244 -1.84 -1.14 22.72
CA ALA A 244 -1.36 -1.80 21.49
C ALA A 244 -1.81 -1.04 20.24
N ILE A 245 -3.09 -0.61 20.21
CA ILE A 245 -3.65 0.22 19.14
C ILE A 245 -2.90 1.56 19.05
N GLY A 246 -2.73 2.26 20.18
CA GLY A 246 -2.01 3.55 20.23
C GLY A 246 -0.55 3.45 19.76
N ARG A 247 0.17 2.39 20.13
CA ARG A 247 1.54 2.14 19.65
C ARG A 247 1.57 1.87 18.14
N SER A 248 0.59 1.16 17.61
CA SER A 248 0.48 0.95 16.16
C SER A 248 0.17 2.26 15.42
N PHE A 249 -0.69 3.13 15.96
CA PHE A 249 -0.84 4.50 15.43
C PHE A 249 0.48 5.28 15.44
N ASN A 250 1.27 5.19 16.51
CA ASN A 250 2.59 5.83 16.60
C ASN A 250 3.58 5.32 15.53
N LYS A 251 3.47 4.05 15.14
CA LYS A 251 4.27 3.46 14.05
C LYS A 251 3.81 3.99 12.68
N TRP A 252 2.51 3.96 12.39
CA TRP A 252 2.00 4.15 11.03
C TRP A 252 1.65 5.60 10.66
N MET A 253 1.25 6.44 11.61
CA MET A 253 0.91 7.84 11.32
C MET A 253 2.07 8.64 10.69
N PRO A 254 3.32 8.54 11.19
CA PRO A 254 4.46 9.18 10.54
C PRO A 254 4.70 8.67 9.11
N ARG A 255 4.44 7.37 8.86
CA ARG A 255 4.59 6.78 7.51
C ARG A 255 3.54 7.34 6.55
N GLY A 256 2.29 7.44 7.00
CA GLY A 256 1.19 8.02 6.21
C GLY A 256 1.46 9.47 5.82
N LEU A 257 1.94 10.30 6.75
CA LEU A 257 2.31 11.69 6.46
C LEU A 257 3.43 11.79 5.41
N GLU A 258 4.42 10.91 5.48
CA GLU A 258 5.53 10.91 4.53
C GLU A 258 5.16 10.43 3.12
N MET A 259 4.11 9.64 2.98
CA MET A 259 3.61 9.18 1.67
C MET A 259 3.04 10.31 0.81
N PHE A 260 2.65 11.44 1.41
CA PHE A 260 2.30 12.64 0.65
C PHE A 260 3.53 13.33 0.04
N GLY A 261 4.74 12.96 0.45
CA GLY A 261 5.99 13.61 0.07
C GLY A 261 6.29 14.86 0.91
N HIS A 262 7.34 15.58 0.53
CA HIS A 262 7.77 16.80 1.25
C HIS A 262 6.66 17.86 1.25
N GLU A 263 6.46 18.58 2.36
CA GLU A 263 5.35 19.51 2.62
C GLU A 263 5.32 20.66 1.59
N LYS A 264 6.48 21.22 1.27
CA LYS A 264 6.70 22.20 0.19
C LYS A 264 6.50 21.66 -1.24
N GLY A 265 6.26 20.37 -1.41
CA GLY A 265 6.12 19.72 -2.71
C GLY A 265 4.70 19.76 -3.30
N GLY A 266 4.56 19.16 -4.48
CA GLY A 266 3.28 18.97 -5.17
C GLY A 266 2.97 20.01 -6.25
N GLU A 267 3.70 21.12 -6.31
CA GLU A 267 3.49 22.20 -7.29
C GLU A 267 3.65 21.73 -8.74
N SER A 268 4.71 20.99 -9.07
CA SER A 268 4.89 20.45 -10.43
C SER A 268 3.73 19.54 -10.86
N ASN A 269 3.20 18.72 -9.95
CA ASN A 269 2.07 17.83 -10.27
C ASN A 269 0.76 18.60 -10.47
N ILE A 270 0.55 19.71 -9.76
CA ILE A 270 -0.58 20.62 -10.04
C ILE A 270 -0.39 21.29 -11.40
N ARG A 271 0.82 21.79 -11.66
CA ARG A 271 1.19 22.45 -12.92
C ARG A 271 0.97 21.53 -14.13
N PHE A 272 1.34 20.26 -14.02
CA PHE A 272 1.09 19.24 -15.05
C PHE A 272 -0.36 18.76 -15.12
N GLY A 273 -1.21 19.21 -14.20
CA GLY A 273 -2.60 18.78 -14.13
C GLY A 273 -2.77 17.35 -13.63
N PHE A 274 -1.83 16.78 -12.88
CA PHE A 274 -1.89 15.41 -12.35
C PHE A 274 -2.62 15.30 -11.02
N LYS A 275 -2.75 16.40 -10.28
CA LYS A 275 -3.51 16.47 -9.03
C LYS A 275 -3.97 17.89 -8.73
N ASN A 276 -4.93 18.05 -7.82
CA ASN A 276 -5.53 19.36 -7.50
C ASN A 276 -5.14 19.96 -6.14
N MET A 277 -4.25 19.33 -5.38
CA MET A 277 -3.95 19.77 -4.01
C MET A 277 -2.46 19.63 -3.68
N LYS A 278 -1.92 20.60 -2.92
CA LYS A 278 -0.52 20.61 -2.47
C LYS A 278 -0.31 19.59 -1.35
N ASN A 279 0.94 19.16 -1.15
CA ASN A 279 1.27 18.12 -0.17
C ASN A 279 0.91 18.53 1.27
N ALA A 280 1.27 19.74 1.69
CA ALA A 280 0.97 20.24 3.05
C ALA A 280 -0.54 20.30 3.35
N GLU A 281 -1.33 20.73 2.37
CA GLU A 281 -2.80 20.79 2.50
C GLU A 281 -3.39 19.38 2.65
N ALA A 282 -2.98 18.44 1.79
CA ALA A 282 -3.41 17.06 1.84
C ALA A 282 -3.03 16.39 3.17
N GLN A 283 -1.79 16.58 3.64
CA GLN A 283 -1.33 16.09 4.94
C GLN A 283 -2.17 16.64 6.10
N SER A 284 -2.53 17.93 6.07
CA SER A 284 -3.30 18.57 7.12
C SER A 284 -4.74 18.03 7.18
N LEU A 285 -5.40 17.89 6.03
CA LEU A 285 -6.74 17.31 5.95
C LEU A 285 -6.75 15.84 6.38
N TYR A 286 -5.76 15.07 5.92
CA TYR A 286 -5.55 13.68 6.32
C TYR A 286 -5.36 13.52 7.82
N TYR A 287 -4.45 14.31 8.42
CA TYR A 287 -4.17 14.26 9.85
C TYR A 287 -5.41 14.60 10.68
N GLU A 288 -6.15 15.63 10.27
CA GLU A 288 -7.40 16.02 10.91
C GLU A 288 -8.49 14.95 10.80
N GLU A 289 -8.58 14.25 9.66
CA GLU A 289 -9.49 13.11 9.49
C GLU A 289 -9.11 11.95 10.42
N CYS A 290 -7.83 11.60 10.53
CA CYS A 290 -7.35 10.59 11.47
C CYS A 290 -7.64 11.01 12.93
N ARG A 291 -7.48 12.31 13.25
CA ARG A 291 -7.75 12.83 14.60
C ARG A 291 -9.21 12.64 15.00
N LYS A 292 -10.14 12.93 14.08
CA LYS A 292 -11.58 12.69 14.30
C LYS A 292 -11.90 11.20 14.46
N MET A 293 -11.25 10.33 13.69
CA MET A 293 -11.39 8.88 13.86
C MET A 293 -10.95 8.43 15.26
N VAL A 294 -9.78 8.87 15.73
CA VAL A 294 -9.30 8.52 17.08
C VAL A 294 -10.22 9.09 18.18
N ALA A 295 -10.77 10.29 17.99
CA ALA A 295 -11.78 10.83 18.89
C ALA A 295 -13.05 9.95 18.98
N ASP A 296 -13.55 9.42 17.85
CA ASP A 296 -14.66 8.46 17.82
C ASP A 296 -14.30 7.15 18.54
N LEU A 297 -13.06 6.65 18.40
CA LEU A 297 -12.60 5.48 19.15
C LEU A 297 -12.61 5.71 20.67
N ASN A 298 -12.07 6.85 21.12
CA ASN A 298 -12.06 7.22 22.54
C ASN A 298 -13.47 7.43 23.11
N GLN A 299 -14.36 8.08 22.35
CA GLN A 299 -15.76 8.24 22.73
C GLN A 299 -16.45 6.88 22.93
N ARG A 300 -16.20 5.92 22.03
CA ARG A 300 -16.76 4.56 22.14
C ARG A 300 -16.19 3.79 23.31
N TYR A 301 -14.89 3.89 23.55
CA TYR A 301 -14.23 3.32 24.73
C TYR A 301 -14.88 3.84 26.02
N LEU A 302 -15.00 5.18 26.15
CA LEU A 302 -15.61 5.80 27.32
C LEU A 302 -17.07 5.39 27.51
N ARG A 303 -17.88 5.34 26.45
CA ARG A 303 -19.27 4.90 26.56
C ARG A 303 -19.40 3.42 26.92
N ALA A 304 -18.48 2.58 26.48
CA ALA A 304 -18.46 1.18 26.90
C ALA A 304 -18.06 1.04 28.38
N ARG A 305 -17.13 1.90 28.85
CA ARG A 305 -16.67 1.90 30.24
C ARG A 305 -17.64 2.56 31.23
N LEU A 306 -18.33 3.61 30.78
CA LEU A 306 -19.27 4.46 31.51
C LEU A 306 -20.59 4.55 30.72
N PRO A 307 -21.44 3.50 30.75
CA PRO A 307 -22.63 3.39 29.88
C PRO A 307 -23.70 4.45 30.06
N LYS A 308 -23.63 5.24 31.13
CA LYS A 308 -24.58 6.33 31.42
C LYS A 308 -24.29 7.61 30.63
N LEU A 309 -23.09 7.75 30.04
CA LEU A 309 -22.70 8.94 29.30
C LEU A 309 -23.41 9.02 27.94
N SER A 310 -23.92 10.21 27.62
CA SER A 310 -24.31 10.56 26.25
C SER A 310 -23.08 10.57 25.33
N PRO A 311 -23.25 10.45 24.01
CA PRO A 311 -22.17 10.66 23.04
C PRO A 311 -21.41 11.99 23.26
N GLU A 312 -22.14 13.08 23.44
CA GLU A 312 -21.57 14.42 23.60
C GLU A 312 -20.83 14.56 24.94
N GLU A 313 -21.34 13.94 26.00
CA GLU A 313 -20.65 13.89 27.31
C GLU A 313 -19.34 13.12 27.22
N ALA A 314 -19.35 11.93 26.61
CA ALA A 314 -18.17 11.11 26.43
C ALA A 314 -17.10 11.82 25.59
N GLU A 315 -17.50 12.54 24.53
CA GLU A 315 -16.57 13.34 23.72
C GLU A 315 -15.93 14.47 24.54
N ARG A 316 -16.73 15.24 25.29
CA ARG A 316 -16.21 16.31 26.16
C ARG A 316 -15.27 15.78 27.23
N ILE A 317 -15.60 14.63 27.84
CA ILE A 317 -14.76 13.98 28.85
C ILE A 317 -13.45 13.51 28.21
N ALA A 318 -13.49 12.83 27.06
CA ALA A 318 -12.28 12.38 26.35
C ALA A 318 -11.34 13.55 26.05
N ALA A 319 -11.87 14.63 25.48
CA ALA A 319 -11.10 15.82 25.15
C ALA A 319 -10.49 16.45 26.41
N ARG A 320 -11.28 16.60 27.48
CA ARG A 320 -10.78 17.12 28.76
C ARG A 320 -9.66 16.26 29.34
N LEU A 321 -9.84 14.94 29.40
CA LEU A 321 -8.84 14.01 29.93
C LEU A 321 -7.51 14.11 29.19
N LEU A 322 -7.56 14.20 27.85
CA LEU A 322 -6.35 14.35 27.04
C LEU A 322 -5.68 15.72 27.25
N ASP A 323 -6.45 16.78 27.47
CA ASP A 323 -5.93 18.13 27.70
C ASP A 323 -5.33 18.31 29.12
N ASP A 324 -6.09 17.94 30.16
CA ASP A 324 -5.72 18.14 31.56
C ASP A 324 -4.88 17.01 32.16
N ARG A 325 -4.69 15.91 31.41
CA ARG A 325 -4.02 14.67 31.87
C ARG A 325 -4.62 14.12 33.15
N GLY A 326 -5.94 14.30 33.29
CA GLY A 326 -6.68 13.98 34.48
C GLY A 326 -7.26 12.58 34.49
N ARG A 327 -8.21 12.40 35.41
CA ARG A 327 -8.99 11.17 35.59
C ARG A 327 -10.47 11.51 35.72
N HIS A 328 -11.33 10.57 35.35
CA HIS A 328 -12.78 10.67 35.49
C HIS A 328 -13.36 9.27 35.70
N ASP A 329 -14.03 9.06 36.83
CA ASP A 329 -14.77 7.83 37.15
C ASP A 329 -14.00 6.53 36.85
N GLY A 330 -12.73 6.50 37.25
CA GLY A 330 -11.85 5.34 37.09
C GLY A 330 -11.15 5.23 35.73
N VAL A 331 -11.42 6.15 34.80
CA VAL A 331 -10.69 6.28 33.52
C VAL A 331 -9.66 7.40 33.62
N SER A 332 -8.45 7.14 33.14
CA SER A 332 -7.35 8.09 33.02
C SER A 332 -7.15 8.50 31.57
N TYR A 333 -6.47 9.63 31.33
CA TYR A 333 -5.99 9.99 29.99
C TYR A 333 -5.11 8.89 29.36
N GLU A 334 -4.40 8.11 30.20
CA GLU A 334 -3.52 6.99 29.78
C GLU A 334 -4.30 5.81 29.19
N ASP A 335 -5.60 5.71 29.46
CA ASP A 335 -6.47 4.67 28.90
C ASP A 335 -6.97 5.02 27.48
N LEU A 336 -6.75 6.25 27.04
CA LEU A 336 -7.20 6.77 25.75
C LEU A 336 -6.09 6.71 24.70
N ILE A 337 -6.48 6.67 23.43
CA ILE A 337 -5.57 6.75 22.30
C ILE A 337 -5.36 8.23 21.94
N GLU A 338 -4.12 8.64 21.78
CA GLU A 338 -3.75 9.96 21.27
C GLU A 338 -2.97 9.77 19.96
N LEU A 339 -3.29 10.54 18.93
CA LEU A 339 -2.45 10.58 17.73
C LEU A 339 -1.13 11.27 18.06
N PRO A 340 0.01 10.77 17.56
CA PRO A 340 1.28 11.45 17.75
C PRO A 340 1.29 12.79 17.01
N ASP A 341 2.00 13.79 17.54
CA ASP A 341 2.33 15.04 16.85
C ASP A 341 2.79 14.75 15.41
N ALA A 342 2.32 15.54 14.43
CA ALA A 342 2.60 15.30 13.01
C ALA A 342 4.11 15.30 12.65
N ARG A 343 4.97 15.82 13.54
CA ARG A 343 6.43 15.84 13.40
C ARG A 343 7.12 14.64 14.05
N PHE A 344 6.40 13.87 14.86
CA PHE A 344 6.92 12.70 15.58
C PHE A 344 7.51 11.66 14.62
N PHE A 345 8.72 11.19 14.90
CA PHE A 345 9.32 10.03 14.25
C PHE A 345 9.31 10.09 12.71
N ARG A 346 9.65 11.27 12.16
CA ARG A 346 9.70 11.54 10.72
C ARG A 346 11.09 11.29 10.14
N ARG A 347 11.13 10.77 8.91
CA ARG A 347 12.31 10.48 8.07
C ARG A 347 12.33 11.31 6.80
N LYS A 348 11.18 11.85 6.42
CA LYS A 348 10.98 12.66 5.22
C LYS A 348 10.15 13.90 5.55
N GLY A 349 10.34 14.93 4.73
CA GLY A 349 9.70 16.23 4.90
C GLY A 349 10.51 17.15 5.80
N GLU A 350 9.97 18.33 6.06
CA GLU A 350 10.57 19.33 6.95
C GLU A 350 10.92 18.81 8.36
N PRO A 351 10.11 17.95 9.01
CA PRO A 351 10.45 17.41 10.33
C PRO A 351 11.38 16.19 10.29
N ALA A 352 11.96 15.83 9.14
CA ALA A 352 12.83 14.66 9.01
C ALA A 352 13.99 14.68 10.03
N PHE A 353 14.15 13.58 10.76
CA PHE A 353 15.18 13.39 11.78
C PHE A 353 15.18 14.44 12.90
N THR A 354 14.08 15.17 13.08
CA THR A 354 13.87 15.98 14.29
C THR A 354 13.57 15.05 15.48
N MET A 355 14.04 15.45 16.67
CA MET A 355 13.80 14.71 17.91
C MET A 355 12.56 15.30 18.61
N VAL A 356 11.41 15.16 17.96
CA VAL A 356 10.10 15.59 18.46
C VAL A 356 9.34 14.36 18.96
N GLY A 357 8.85 14.42 20.20
CA GLY A 357 8.10 13.36 20.85
C GLY A 357 6.63 13.29 20.43
N THR A 358 5.89 12.40 21.08
CA THR A 358 4.52 12.06 20.65
C THR A 358 3.54 13.20 20.89
N ARG A 359 3.87 14.17 21.76
CA ARG A 359 3.04 15.35 22.05
C ARG A 359 3.73 16.66 21.67
N GLY A 360 4.75 16.59 20.82
CA GLY A 360 5.48 17.78 20.35
C GLY A 360 6.64 18.22 21.26
N GLU A 361 6.96 17.48 22.31
CA GLU A 361 8.11 17.74 23.18
C GLU A 361 9.43 17.58 22.41
N GLY A 362 10.38 18.49 22.63
CA GLY A 362 11.71 18.41 22.03
C GLY A 362 12.71 17.69 22.93
N PHE A 363 13.63 16.93 22.34
CA PHE A 363 14.73 16.27 23.06
C PHE A 363 16.08 16.86 22.68
N ALA A 364 16.94 17.09 23.67
CA ALA A 364 18.30 17.61 23.45
C ALA A 364 19.33 16.50 23.16
N SER A 365 19.01 15.25 23.50
CA SER A 365 19.88 14.08 23.34
C SER A 365 19.21 13.00 22.52
N VAL A 366 19.97 12.38 21.62
CA VAL A 366 19.51 11.23 20.84
C VAL A 366 19.13 10.07 21.75
N ASP A 367 19.86 9.83 22.83
CA ASP A 367 19.57 8.71 23.72
C ASP A 367 18.28 8.92 24.52
N ASP A 368 17.95 10.16 24.88
CA ASP A 368 16.67 10.51 25.54
C ASP A 368 15.51 10.31 24.58
N TYR A 369 15.66 10.75 23.33
CA TYR A 369 14.67 10.52 22.30
C TYR A 369 14.51 9.04 21.96
N VAL A 370 15.60 8.25 21.90
CA VAL A 370 15.53 6.80 21.69
C VAL A 370 14.80 6.11 22.86
N ARG A 371 15.00 6.55 24.11
CA ARG A 371 14.20 6.06 25.25
C ARG A 371 12.72 6.40 25.08
N HIS A 372 12.40 7.60 24.60
CA HIS A 372 11.03 7.99 24.28
C HIS A 372 10.40 7.11 23.19
N LEU A 373 11.13 6.86 22.08
CA LEU A 373 10.67 5.97 21.02
C LEU A 373 10.40 4.55 21.53
N LYS A 374 11.29 4.00 22.37
CA LYS A 374 11.08 2.69 23.01
C LYS A 374 9.82 2.65 23.87
N ALA A 375 9.52 3.75 24.55
CA ALA A 375 8.33 3.84 25.39
C ALA A 375 7.02 3.96 24.60
N HIS A 376 7.04 4.33 23.31
CA HIS A 376 5.84 4.68 22.53
C HIS A 376 5.61 3.89 21.23
N LEU A 377 6.61 3.15 20.74
CA LEU A 377 6.47 2.29 19.56
C LEU A 377 6.16 0.84 19.97
N PRO A 378 5.69 -0.01 19.03
CA PRO A 378 5.53 -1.44 19.27
C PRO A 378 6.87 -2.11 19.59
N GLU A 379 6.90 -3.01 20.57
CA GLU A 379 8.13 -3.70 20.98
C GLU A 379 8.79 -4.49 19.84
N PRO A 380 8.09 -5.31 19.04
CA PRO A 380 8.71 -6.04 17.94
C PRO A 380 9.38 -5.10 16.92
N TYR A 381 8.75 -3.96 16.64
CA TYR A 381 9.29 -2.94 15.73
C TYR A 381 10.64 -2.39 16.20
N LEU A 382 10.85 -2.25 17.51
CA LEU A 382 12.11 -1.73 18.08
C LEU A 382 13.32 -2.62 17.77
N HIS A 383 13.09 -3.89 17.47
CA HIS A 383 14.13 -4.86 17.12
C HIS A 383 14.34 -5.01 15.60
N SER A 384 13.52 -4.33 14.79
CA SER A 384 13.60 -4.38 13.33
C SER A 384 14.90 -3.77 12.78
N ARG A 385 15.30 -4.22 11.58
CA ARG A 385 16.44 -3.64 10.85
C ARG A 385 16.21 -2.16 10.53
N ASP A 386 14.96 -1.82 10.23
CA ASP A 386 14.52 -0.48 9.92
C ASP A 386 14.71 0.48 11.10
N MET A 387 14.28 0.09 12.31
CA MET A 387 14.47 0.91 13.50
C MET A 387 15.96 1.08 13.85
N LYS A 388 16.78 0.04 13.70
CA LYS A 388 18.24 0.13 13.87
C LYS A 388 18.84 1.16 12.90
N GLY A 389 18.50 1.07 11.61
CA GLY A 389 18.97 2.01 10.59
C GLY A 389 18.51 3.45 10.83
N TYR A 390 17.29 3.64 11.33
CA TYR A 390 16.80 4.97 11.73
C TYR A 390 17.65 5.56 12.85
N VAL A 391 17.91 4.82 13.93
CA VAL A 391 18.69 5.30 15.08
C VAL A 391 20.14 5.61 14.69
N GLU A 392 20.76 4.76 13.88
CA GLU A 392 22.11 5.01 13.33
C GLU A 392 22.15 6.30 12.52
N THR A 393 21.19 6.48 11.60
CA THR A 393 21.10 7.68 10.76
C THR A 393 20.82 8.92 11.59
N LEU A 394 19.94 8.84 12.59
CA LEU A 394 19.65 9.94 13.51
C LEU A 394 20.90 10.36 14.29
N ARG A 395 21.71 9.40 14.77
CA ARG A 395 22.99 9.68 15.44
C ARG A 395 23.97 10.37 14.50
N ASP A 396 24.04 9.96 13.24
CA ASP A 396 24.89 10.60 12.25
C ASP A 396 24.43 12.04 11.95
N VAL A 397 23.13 12.29 11.84
CA VAL A 397 22.56 13.63 11.67
C VAL A 397 22.87 14.51 12.88
N ALA A 398 22.61 14.01 14.10
CA ALA A 398 22.86 14.75 15.34
C ALA A 398 24.35 15.06 15.57
N ALA A 399 25.24 14.17 15.11
CA ALA A 399 26.69 14.38 15.17
C ALA A 399 27.23 15.25 14.01
N GLY A 400 26.38 15.72 13.09
CA GLY A 400 26.79 16.48 11.92
C GLY A 400 27.60 15.69 10.89
N ARG A 401 27.59 14.35 10.96
CA ARG A 401 28.31 13.47 10.01
C ARG A 401 27.61 13.38 8.66
N VAL A 402 26.29 13.52 8.65
CA VAL A 402 25.47 13.60 7.43
C VAL A 402 24.45 14.73 7.58
N THR A 403 24.10 15.38 6.47
CA THR A 403 23.01 16.35 6.46
C THR A 403 21.65 15.64 6.45
N VAL A 404 20.58 16.33 6.85
CA VAL A 404 19.20 15.82 6.77
C VAL A 404 18.86 15.42 5.32
N ASP A 405 19.23 16.24 4.34
CA ASP A 405 19.02 15.93 2.92
C ASP A 405 19.72 14.64 2.48
N GLN A 406 20.95 14.41 2.96
CA GLN A 406 21.69 13.17 2.67
C GLN A 406 21.01 11.97 3.35
N ALA A 407 20.55 12.13 4.59
CA ALA A 407 19.83 11.09 5.32
C ALA A 407 18.51 10.71 4.64
N MET A 408 17.73 11.69 4.16
CA MET A 408 16.48 11.46 3.42
C MET A 408 16.70 10.71 2.10
N LYS A 409 17.84 10.93 1.43
CA LYS A 409 18.20 10.28 0.16
C LYS A 409 18.78 8.87 0.32
N LYS A 410 19.14 8.44 1.55
CA LYS A 410 19.71 7.11 1.83
C LYS A 410 18.70 5.95 1.69
N MET A 411 17.42 6.22 1.44
CA MET A 411 16.47 5.16 1.06
C MET A 411 17.04 4.35 -0.10
N PRO A 412 16.93 3.01 -0.09
CA PRO A 412 17.52 2.20 -1.14
C PRO A 412 16.91 2.65 -2.48
N ALA A 413 17.73 3.30 -3.30
CA ALA A 413 17.42 3.47 -4.70
C ALA A 413 17.12 2.06 -5.24
N LEU A 414 16.05 1.92 -6.00
CA LEU A 414 15.73 0.73 -6.79
C LEU A 414 16.95 0.38 -7.65
N LYS A 415 17.91 -0.32 -7.05
CA LYS A 415 19.03 -0.89 -7.78
C LYS A 415 18.40 -2.05 -8.51
N ARG A 416 18.34 -1.93 -9.84
CA ARG A 416 18.10 -3.02 -10.79
C ARG A 416 18.64 -4.32 -10.18
N VAL A 417 17.75 -5.16 -9.67
CA VAL A 417 18.04 -6.59 -9.55
C VAL A 417 17.61 -7.23 -10.87
N GLY A 418 18.12 -6.67 -11.97
CA GLY A 418 18.30 -7.41 -13.21
C GLY A 418 19.54 -8.27 -13.03
N GLY A 419 19.42 -9.28 -12.18
CA GLY A 419 20.52 -10.13 -11.73
C GLY A 419 20.00 -11.54 -11.54
N VAL A 420 20.35 -12.39 -12.50
CA VAL A 420 20.05 -13.82 -12.61
C VAL A 420 20.29 -14.54 -11.28
N CYS A 421 19.27 -14.67 -10.41
CA CYS A 421 19.26 -15.75 -9.42
C CYS A 421 18.47 -16.92 -10.00
N PRO A 422 19.02 -18.15 -10.04
CA PRO A 422 18.26 -19.37 -10.28
C PRO A 422 17.11 -19.62 -9.28
N CYS A 423 17.08 -18.85 -8.19
CA CYS A 423 16.23 -19.02 -7.02
C CYS A 423 15.08 -18.01 -6.88
N SER A 424 14.95 -17.04 -7.78
CA SER A 424 13.97 -15.96 -7.60
C SER A 424 12.55 -16.44 -7.93
N ASN A 425 11.62 -16.29 -6.98
CA ASN A 425 10.15 -16.35 -7.18
C ASN A 425 9.63 -15.26 -8.16
N SER A 426 10.49 -14.69 -8.99
CA SER A 426 10.11 -13.70 -10.01
C SER A 426 9.46 -14.43 -11.17
N VAL A 427 8.44 -13.80 -11.77
CA VAL A 427 7.84 -14.26 -13.02
C VAL A 427 8.92 -14.23 -14.10
N ARG A 428 9.59 -15.37 -14.33
CA ARG A 428 10.37 -15.55 -15.54
C ARG A 428 9.35 -15.71 -16.66
N TRP A 429 9.35 -14.77 -17.60
CA TRP A 429 8.59 -14.94 -18.83
C TRP A 429 9.00 -16.28 -19.43
N VAL A 430 8.07 -17.24 -19.34
CA VAL A 430 8.24 -18.58 -19.87
C VAL A 430 8.49 -18.39 -21.36
N VAL A 431 9.73 -18.58 -21.79
CA VAL A 431 10.00 -18.89 -23.18
C VAL A 431 9.29 -20.23 -23.39
N GLU A 432 8.23 -20.24 -24.20
CA GLU A 432 7.73 -21.48 -24.76
C GLU A 432 8.87 -22.02 -25.63
N GLU A 433 9.73 -22.85 -25.05
CA GLU A 433 10.49 -23.79 -25.86
C GLU A 433 9.46 -24.77 -26.41
N GLU A 434 9.15 -24.63 -27.70
CA GLU A 434 8.56 -25.71 -28.46
C GLU A 434 9.37 -26.97 -28.17
N ALA A 435 8.75 -27.93 -27.49
CA ALA A 435 9.35 -29.24 -27.30
C ALA A 435 9.77 -29.77 -28.68
N PRO A 436 11.01 -30.24 -28.87
CA PRO A 436 11.43 -30.72 -30.17
C PRO A 436 10.49 -31.85 -30.59
N ALA A 437 9.79 -31.61 -31.70
CA ALA A 437 8.92 -32.59 -32.31
C ALA A 437 9.70 -33.89 -32.48
N THR A 438 9.26 -34.95 -31.80
CA THR A 438 9.79 -36.29 -32.02
C THR A 438 9.44 -36.69 -33.45
N HIS A 439 10.36 -36.45 -34.38
CA HIS A 439 10.35 -37.04 -35.71
C HIS A 439 10.49 -38.57 -35.56
N LYS A 440 9.37 -39.28 -35.49
CA LYS A 440 9.29 -40.68 -35.91
C LYS A 440 8.88 -40.69 -37.38
N GLY A 441 9.87 -40.63 -38.26
CA GLY A 441 9.74 -40.77 -39.70
C GLY A 441 10.83 -41.69 -40.21
N ALA A 442 10.42 -42.88 -40.63
CA ALA A 442 11.22 -44.01 -41.07
C ALA A 442 12.26 -43.73 -42.17
N SER A 443 13.38 -44.45 -42.12
CA SER A 443 14.04 -44.95 -43.33
C SER A 443 14.72 -46.30 -43.05
N GLU A 444 14.12 -47.36 -43.58
CA GLU A 444 14.77 -48.65 -43.81
C GLU A 444 15.86 -48.52 -44.89
N PRO A 445 16.78 -49.51 -44.94
CA PRO A 445 16.96 -50.18 -46.21
C PRO A 445 16.90 -51.71 -46.12
N ARG A 446 16.15 -52.29 -47.07
CA ARG A 446 16.01 -53.73 -47.36
C ARG A 446 17.37 -54.43 -47.60
N PRO A 447 17.51 -55.73 -47.24
CA PRO A 447 18.52 -56.58 -47.82
C PRO A 447 18.02 -57.27 -49.10
N ARG A 448 18.89 -57.36 -50.11
CA ARG A 448 18.67 -58.11 -51.36
C ARG A 448 18.91 -59.60 -51.13
N SER A 449 18.10 -60.38 -51.85
CA SER A 449 18.10 -61.83 -51.98
C SER A 449 19.44 -62.42 -52.44
N ASN A 450 19.76 -63.61 -51.95
CA ASN A 450 20.52 -64.58 -52.73
C ASN A 450 20.01 -66.01 -52.53
N GLN A 451 19.77 -66.60 -53.69
CA GLN A 451 19.37 -67.95 -54.10
C GLN A 451 19.83 -69.12 -53.22
N SER A 452 18.95 -70.13 -53.07
CA SER A 452 19.32 -71.53 -52.77
C SER A 452 19.53 -72.31 -54.08
N PRO A 453 20.25 -73.44 -54.06
CA PRO A 453 19.58 -74.73 -54.36
C PRO A 453 20.22 -75.93 -53.56
N PRO A 454 19.93 -77.22 -53.86
CA PRO A 454 18.81 -78.01 -53.31
C PRO A 454 19.26 -79.35 -52.67
N LYS A 455 18.33 -80.12 -52.08
CA LYS A 455 18.26 -81.62 -52.05
C LYS A 455 17.01 -82.07 -51.24
N THR A 456 16.03 -82.76 -51.86
CA THR A 456 15.76 -84.24 -51.76
C THR A 456 15.69 -84.72 -50.30
N ILE A 457 14.60 -85.30 -49.78
CA ILE A 457 13.66 -86.34 -50.24
C ILE A 457 12.25 -86.03 -49.74
#